data_AF-G7W1X7-F1
#
_entry.id   AF-G7W1X7-F1
#
_cell.length_a   1.000
_cell.length_b   1.000
_cell.length_c   1.000
_cell.angle_alpha   90.00
_cell.angle_beta   90.00
_cell.angle_gamma   90.00
#
_symmetry.space_group_name_H-M   'P 1'
#
loop_
_entity.id
_entity.type
_entity.pdbx_description
1 polymer ?
#
loop_
_entity_poly.entity_id
_entity_poly.type
_entity_poly.pdbx_seq_one_letter_code
_entity_poly.pdbx_strand_id
1 'polypeptide(L)'
;MEQVDQAAAKLQLPKDMPLEVSFLETVKGRLIQNGIDRLEALGVTDLLIVPLFMSSGSTHVDEISYALGVKDTPDKETDLKPFRRKARVHFGSPLDDGEDVAHMVWDKVSPLSVNPARETILLVGHGSVHDGFFQRWERGISSLARTVQRVSSIATDYALLNPESVYDKVAYWKQERGHDVIVAPLFLSSGYFTSRVIPGRLQGLEYRYSGDPLLPHPLLTSWMDGQIHELLQRMQKQD
;
A
#
# COMPACT_ATOMS: atom_id res chain seq x y z
N MET A 1 10.90 3.18 -8.17
CA MET A 1 12.02 2.23 -8.01
C MET A 1 13.02 2.77 -7.00
N GLU A 2 13.69 3.90 -7.29
CA GLU A 2 14.69 4.48 -6.39
C GLU A 2 14.18 4.72 -4.96
N GLN A 3 12.97 5.24 -4.79
CA GLN A 3 12.37 5.45 -3.46
C GLN A 3 12.19 4.15 -2.66
N VAL A 4 11.90 3.03 -3.34
CA VAL A 4 11.78 1.71 -2.71
C VAL A 4 13.16 1.24 -2.26
N ASP A 5 14.18 1.41 -3.12
CA ASP A 5 15.56 1.06 -2.80
C ASP A 5 16.09 1.88 -1.62
N GLN A 6 15.78 3.18 -1.57
CA GLN A 6 16.14 4.05 -0.46
C GLN A 6 15.45 3.66 0.85
N ALA A 7 14.19 3.20 0.80
CA ALA A 7 13.48 2.73 1.99
C ALA A 7 14.05 1.39 2.49
N ALA A 8 14.36 0.48 1.56
CA ALA A 8 14.96 -0.81 1.84
C ALA A 8 16.39 -0.69 2.42
N ALA A 9 17.19 0.26 1.91
CA ALA A 9 18.54 0.52 2.40
C ALA A 9 18.61 1.04 3.85
N LYS A 10 17.48 1.47 4.42
CA LYS A 10 17.38 1.95 5.81
C LYS A 10 16.96 0.87 6.81
N LEU A 11 16.56 -0.32 6.32
CA LEU A 11 16.13 -1.43 7.16
C LEU A 11 17.26 -1.88 8.08
N GLN A 12 16.90 -2.22 9.32
CA GLN A 12 17.85 -2.69 10.33
C GLN A 12 17.83 -4.21 10.37
N LEU A 13 18.48 -4.84 9.39
CA LEU A 13 18.51 -6.29 9.26
C LEU A 13 19.70 -6.92 10.02
N PRO A 14 19.55 -8.16 10.53
CA PRO A 14 20.68 -8.95 10.99
C PRO A 14 21.75 -9.08 9.90
N LYS A 15 23.04 -9.09 10.27
CA LYS A 15 24.17 -9.11 9.32
C LYS A 15 24.11 -10.27 8.31
N ASP A 16 23.57 -11.40 8.72
CA ASP A 16 23.54 -12.63 7.92
C ASP A 16 22.22 -12.80 7.15
N MET A 17 21.39 -11.74 7.09
CA MET A 17 20.12 -11.73 6.37
C MET A 17 20.27 -10.99 5.03
N PRO A 18 20.45 -11.71 3.90
CA PRO A 18 20.49 -11.07 2.60
C PRO A 18 19.13 -10.47 2.24
N LEU A 19 19.14 -9.33 1.55
CA LEU A 19 17.97 -8.58 1.14
C LEU A 19 17.91 -8.46 -0.39
N GLU A 20 16.74 -8.72 -0.96
CA GLU A 20 16.45 -8.51 -2.38
C GLU A 20 15.18 -7.67 -2.55
N VAL A 21 15.29 -6.56 -3.29
CA VAL A 21 14.13 -5.76 -3.69
C VAL A 21 13.70 -6.17 -5.09
N SER A 22 12.53 -6.79 -5.17
CA SER A 22 11.96 -7.34 -6.40
C SER A 22 10.62 -6.70 -6.77
N PHE A 23 10.29 -6.74 -8.06
CA PHE A 23 9.06 -6.19 -8.64
C PHE A 23 8.25 -7.29 -9.32
N LEU A 24 6.93 -7.17 -9.30
CA LEU A 24 6.04 -8.10 -9.98
C LEU A 24 6.31 -8.13 -11.49
N GLU A 25 6.47 -6.96 -12.11
CA GLU A 25 6.60 -6.81 -13.55
C GLU A 25 7.50 -5.63 -13.95
N THR A 26 7.77 -5.51 -15.25
CA THR A 26 8.38 -4.35 -15.92
C THR A 26 9.86 -4.05 -15.62
N VAL A 27 10.44 -4.59 -14.54
CA VAL A 27 11.83 -4.33 -14.15
C VAL A 27 12.75 -5.52 -14.46
N LYS A 28 13.35 -5.52 -15.65
CA LYS A 28 14.27 -6.58 -16.10
C LYS A 28 15.41 -6.82 -15.09
N GLY A 29 15.67 -8.07 -14.75
CA GLY A 29 16.71 -8.48 -13.79
C GLY A 29 16.31 -8.33 -12.31
N ARG A 30 15.18 -7.69 -12.03
CA ARG A 30 14.64 -7.45 -10.67
C ARG A 30 13.21 -7.96 -10.51
N LEU A 31 12.77 -8.88 -11.36
CA LEU A 31 11.51 -9.60 -11.15
C LEU A 31 11.61 -10.53 -9.93
N ILE A 32 10.49 -10.86 -9.29
CA ILE A 32 10.40 -11.73 -8.10
C ILE A 32 11.22 -13.02 -8.24
N GLN A 33 11.11 -13.73 -9.38
CA GLN A 33 11.89 -14.95 -9.61
C GLN A 33 13.41 -14.71 -9.54
N ASN A 34 13.91 -13.57 -10.03
CA ASN A 34 15.35 -13.28 -9.97
C ASN A 34 15.82 -13.08 -8.52
N GLY A 35 14.99 -12.45 -7.68
CA GLY A 35 15.29 -12.29 -6.26
C GLY A 35 15.32 -13.64 -5.54
N ILE A 36 14.33 -14.50 -5.80
CA ILE A 36 14.30 -15.88 -5.28
C ILE A 36 15.56 -16.64 -5.69
N ASP A 37 15.88 -16.65 -6.99
CA ASP A 37 17.05 -17.37 -7.53
C ASP A 37 18.37 -16.90 -6.87
N ARG A 38 18.52 -15.58 -6.63
CA ARG A 38 19.71 -15.02 -5.96
C ARG A 38 19.79 -15.40 -4.49
N LEU A 39 18.68 -15.30 -3.75
CA LEU A 39 18.64 -15.68 -2.34
C LEU A 39 18.92 -17.18 -2.16
N GLU A 40 18.31 -18.04 -2.97
CA GLU A 40 18.54 -19.49 -2.90
C GLU A 40 19.98 -19.87 -3.31
N ALA A 41 20.59 -19.14 -4.25
CA ALA A 41 22.00 -19.33 -4.60
C ALA A 41 22.95 -19.00 -3.43
N LEU A 42 22.53 -18.16 -2.48
CA LEU A 42 23.24 -17.88 -1.23
C LEU A 42 22.94 -18.91 -0.12
N GLY A 43 22.13 -19.92 -0.39
CA GLY A 43 21.77 -20.97 0.57
C GLY A 43 20.62 -20.59 1.50
N VAL A 44 19.85 -19.53 1.19
CA VAL A 44 18.67 -19.15 1.98
C VAL A 44 17.62 -20.27 1.93
N THR A 45 17.15 -20.71 3.10
CA THR A 45 16.12 -21.76 3.25
C THR A 45 14.73 -21.22 3.54
N ASP A 46 14.65 -19.97 4.00
CA ASP A 46 13.42 -19.30 4.44
C ASP A 46 13.35 -17.89 3.87
N LEU A 47 12.30 -17.61 3.10
CA LEU A 47 12.04 -16.32 2.48
C LEU A 47 11.02 -15.55 3.31
N LEU A 48 11.45 -14.43 3.90
CA LEU A 48 10.56 -13.49 4.56
C LEU A 48 10.10 -12.46 3.53
N ILE A 49 8.84 -12.56 3.10
CA ILE A 49 8.29 -11.74 2.03
C ILE A 49 7.48 -10.60 2.64
N VAL A 50 7.92 -9.35 2.44
CA VAL A 50 7.16 -8.15 2.79
C VAL A 50 6.49 -7.60 1.53
N PRO A 51 5.16 -7.80 1.34
CA PRO A 51 4.46 -7.30 0.18
C PRO A 51 4.23 -5.78 0.31
N LEU A 52 5.07 -4.98 -0.33
CA LEU A 52 4.92 -3.52 -0.33
C LEU A 52 3.75 -3.09 -1.24
N PHE A 53 2.52 -3.25 -0.73
CA PHE A 53 1.26 -2.90 -1.37
C PHE A 53 0.34 -2.20 -0.39
N MET A 54 -0.51 -1.29 -0.89
CA MET A 54 -1.38 -0.49 -0.03
C MET A 54 -2.48 -1.31 0.65
N SER A 55 -3.00 -2.35 0.00
CA SER A 55 -4.13 -3.10 0.56
C SER A 55 -4.13 -4.58 0.20
N SER A 56 -4.64 -5.40 1.13
CA SER A 56 -5.06 -6.79 0.93
C SER A 56 -6.21 -6.95 -0.07
N GLY A 57 -6.87 -5.87 -0.46
CA GLY A 57 -7.80 -5.83 -1.59
C GLY A 57 -7.10 -5.79 -2.97
N SER A 58 -5.78 -5.74 -3.03
CA SER A 58 -5.03 -5.77 -4.29
C SER A 58 -5.10 -7.14 -4.97
N THR A 59 -5.46 -7.17 -6.25
CA THR A 59 -5.39 -8.40 -7.07
C THR A 59 -3.96 -8.90 -7.19
N HIS A 60 -2.97 -8.01 -7.25
CA HIS A 60 -1.57 -8.43 -7.35
C HIS A 60 -1.06 -9.13 -6.09
N VAL A 61 -1.57 -8.76 -4.91
CA VAL A 61 -1.19 -9.47 -3.67
C VAL A 61 -1.68 -10.92 -3.74
N ASP A 62 -2.92 -11.13 -4.21
CA ASP A 62 -3.49 -12.46 -4.42
C ASP A 62 -2.67 -13.31 -5.42
N GLU A 63 -2.34 -12.72 -6.57
CA GLU A 63 -1.53 -13.38 -7.60
C GLU A 63 -0.14 -13.76 -7.08
N ILE A 64 0.52 -12.85 -6.35
CA ILE A 64 1.85 -13.08 -5.76
C ILE A 64 1.77 -14.16 -4.68
N SER A 65 0.76 -14.13 -3.79
CA SER A 65 0.57 -15.15 -2.76
C SER A 65 0.34 -16.54 -3.38
N TYR A 66 -0.45 -16.63 -4.45
CA TYR A 66 -0.62 -17.86 -5.21
C TYR A 66 0.70 -18.31 -5.86
N ALA A 67 1.39 -17.43 -6.58
CA ALA A 67 2.61 -17.79 -7.29
C ALA A 67 3.75 -18.18 -6.34
N LEU A 68 3.77 -17.63 -5.13
CA LEU A 68 4.69 -18.04 -4.06
C LEU A 68 4.22 -19.32 -3.34
N GLY A 69 3.07 -19.89 -3.64
CA GLY A 69 2.54 -21.08 -2.97
C GLY A 69 2.17 -20.83 -1.50
N VAL A 70 1.78 -19.61 -1.16
CA VAL A 70 1.16 -19.26 0.14
C VAL A 70 -0.30 -19.73 0.17
N LYS A 71 -0.93 -19.79 -1.00
CA LYS A 71 -2.27 -20.31 -1.24
C LYS A 71 -2.29 -21.18 -2.50
N ASP A 72 -3.17 -22.17 -2.51
CA ASP A 72 -3.21 -23.19 -3.57
C ASP A 72 -3.80 -22.69 -4.89
N THR A 73 -4.76 -21.77 -4.83
CA THR A 73 -5.48 -21.26 -6.02
C THR A 73 -5.73 -19.76 -5.88
N PRO A 74 -5.50 -18.93 -6.91
CA PRO A 74 -5.77 -17.49 -6.83
C PRO A 74 -7.28 -17.21 -6.74
N ASP A 75 -7.67 -16.11 -6.10
CA ASP A 75 -9.07 -15.67 -6.04
C ASP A 75 -9.56 -15.17 -7.41
N LYS A 76 -8.63 -14.73 -8.26
CA LYS A 76 -8.87 -14.28 -9.63
C LYS A 76 -7.94 -15.02 -10.60
N GLU A 77 -8.44 -15.34 -11.79
CA GLU A 77 -7.60 -15.88 -12.86
C GLU A 77 -6.39 -14.98 -13.15
N THR A 78 -5.22 -15.60 -13.30
CA THR A 78 -3.94 -14.92 -13.48
C THR A 78 -3.02 -15.70 -14.41
N ASP A 79 -2.25 -14.97 -15.21
CA ASP A 79 -1.17 -15.52 -16.04
C ASP A 79 0.13 -15.72 -15.24
N LEU A 80 0.19 -15.26 -13.99
CA LEU A 80 1.35 -15.42 -13.14
C LEU A 80 1.50 -16.88 -12.71
N LYS A 81 2.48 -17.55 -13.31
CA LYS A 81 2.81 -18.94 -12.99
C LYS A 81 3.49 -19.04 -11.63
N PRO A 82 3.33 -20.17 -10.91
CA PRO A 82 4.08 -20.44 -9.70
C PRO A 82 5.59 -20.25 -9.88
N PHE A 83 6.21 -19.59 -8.90
CA PHE A 83 7.65 -19.37 -8.87
C PHE A 83 8.37 -20.68 -8.58
N ARG A 84 9.53 -20.86 -9.23
CA ARG A 84 10.45 -21.94 -8.87
C ARG A 84 11.12 -21.55 -7.56
N ARG A 85 10.90 -22.33 -6.51
CA ARG A 85 11.54 -22.16 -5.21
C ARG A 85 11.73 -23.50 -4.50
N LYS A 86 12.77 -23.57 -3.69
CA LYS A 86 13.05 -24.60 -2.69
C LYS A 86 12.81 -24.07 -1.28
N ALA A 87 13.09 -22.78 -1.06
CA ALA A 87 12.95 -22.15 0.24
C ALA A 87 11.49 -22.08 0.70
N ARG A 88 11.26 -22.19 2.01
CA ARG A 88 9.95 -21.99 2.66
C ARG A 88 9.58 -20.51 2.58
N VAL A 89 8.30 -20.21 2.44
CA VAL A 89 7.82 -18.82 2.33
C VAL A 89 7.07 -18.43 3.58
N HIS A 90 7.49 -17.31 4.17
CA HIS A 90 6.80 -16.61 5.25
C HIS A 90 6.28 -15.30 4.68
N PHE A 91 4.96 -15.20 4.50
CA PHE A 91 4.33 -14.06 3.83
C PHE A 91 3.81 -13.04 4.85
N GLY A 92 4.25 -11.80 4.69
CA GLY A 92 3.80 -10.64 5.47
C GLY A 92 2.46 -10.10 4.97
N SER A 93 2.01 -9.02 5.59
CA SER A 93 0.77 -8.35 5.21
C SER A 93 1.06 -7.10 4.38
N PRO A 94 0.16 -6.69 3.48
CA PRO A 94 0.14 -5.34 2.91
C PRO A 94 -0.01 -4.27 4.00
N LEU A 95 0.13 -2.99 3.63
CA LEU A 95 0.01 -1.88 4.58
C LEU A 95 -1.39 -1.81 5.21
N ASP A 96 -2.44 -1.94 4.39
CA ASP A 96 -3.85 -1.78 4.77
C ASP A 96 -4.12 -0.54 5.64
N ASP A 97 -4.36 -0.74 6.94
CA ASP A 97 -4.61 0.29 7.93
C ASP A 97 -3.57 0.27 9.06
N GLY A 98 -3.68 1.21 10.01
CA GLY A 98 -2.82 1.26 11.19
C GLY A 98 -2.36 2.66 11.54
N GLU A 99 -1.82 2.82 12.76
CA GLU A 99 -1.30 4.09 13.28
C GLU A 99 -0.21 4.65 12.37
N ASP A 100 0.77 3.82 11.97
CA ASP A 100 1.88 4.26 11.13
C ASP A 100 1.37 4.83 9.79
N VAL A 101 0.44 4.13 9.12
CA VAL A 101 -0.14 4.59 7.84
C VAL A 101 -0.96 5.86 8.04
N ALA A 102 -1.72 5.96 9.14
CA ALA A 102 -2.50 7.15 9.44
C ALA A 102 -1.62 8.38 9.68
N HIS A 103 -0.52 8.22 10.43
CA HIS A 103 0.47 9.26 10.63
C HIS A 103 1.19 9.64 9.34
N MET A 104 1.56 8.66 8.49
CA MET A 104 2.11 8.94 7.17
C MET A 104 1.17 9.81 6.33
N VAL A 105 -0.12 9.45 6.28
CA VAL A 105 -1.12 10.23 5.54
C VAL A 105 -1.23 11.64 6.11
N TRP A 106 -1.35 11.76 7.44
CA TRP A 106 -1.46 13.06 8.10
C TRP A 106 -0.25 13.96 7.83
N ASP A 107 0.97 13.44 7.95
CA ASP A 107 2.19 14.19 7.70
C ASP A 107 2.24 14.71 6.24
N LYS A 108 1.72 13.94 5.27
CA LYS A 108 1.66 14.35 3.85
C LYS A 108 0.62 15.44 3.58
N VAL A 109 -0.48 15.48 4.32
CA VAL A 109 -1.60 16.40 4.00
C VAL A 109 -1.75 17.56 4.97
N SER A 110 -1.16 17.47 6.17
CA SER A 110 -1.22 18.54 7.17
C SER A 110 -0.74 19.91 6.67
N PRO A 111 0.28 20.03 5.79
CA PRO A 111 0.68 21.35 5.26
C PRO A 111 -0.38 22.00 4.37
N LEU A 112 -1.37 21.24 3.89
CA LEU A 112 -2.49 21.74 3.09
C LEU A 112 -3.66 22.23 3.95
N SER A 113 -3.71 21.85 5.24
CA SER A 113 -4.77 22.26 6.15
C SER A 113 -4.61 23.71 6.59
N VAL A 114 -5.72 24.44 6.58
CA VAL A 114 -5.78 25.86 6.98
C VAL A 114 -6.84 26.07 8.06
N ASN A 115 -8.01 25.44 7.93
CA ASN A 115 -9.08 25.52 8.91
C ASN A 115 -9.67 24.12 9.20
N PRO A 116 -9.03 23.34 10.09
CA PRO A 116 -9.40 21.95 10.39
C PRO A 116 -10.90 21.74 10.67
N ALA A 117 -11.56 22.69 11.34
CA ALA A 117 -12.98 22.59 11.70
C ALA A 117 -13.94 22.70 10.51
N ARG A 118 -13.46 23.13 9.33
CA ARG A 118 -14.23 23.28 8.10
C ARG A 118 -13.67 22.43 6.95
N GLU A 119 -12.81 21.48 7.27
CA GLU A 119 -12.11 20.67 6.29
C GLU A 119 -12.52 19.20 6.39
N THR A 120 -12.31 18.49 5.29
CA THR A 120 -12.37 17.03 5.24
C THR A 120 -11.19 16.48 4.49
N ILE A 121 -10.56 15.45 5.05
CA ILE A 121 -9.56 14.64 4.35
C ILE A 121 -10.31 13.54 3.59
N LEU A 122 -10.10 13.45 2.28
CA LEU A 122 -10.64 12.36 1.45
C LEU A 122 -9.51 11.44 1.02
N LEU A 123 -9.46 10.24 1.61
CA LEU A 123 -8.53 9.19 1.20
C LEU A 123 -8.96 8.62 -0.16
N VAL A 124 -8.06 8.56 -1.13
CA VAL A 124 -8.35 8.00 -2.46
C VAL A 124 -7.51 6.76 -2.70
N GLY A 125 -8.17 5.59 -2.66
CA GLY A 125 -7.57 4.29 -2.93
C GLY A 125 -7.86 3.78 -4.34
N HIS A 126 -7.11 2.77 -4.78
CA HIS A 126 -7.33 2.18 -6.11
C HIS A 126 -8.66 1.42 -6.21
N GLY A 127 -8.98 0.62 -5.19
CA GLY A 127 -10.17 -0.23 -5.19
C GLY A 127 -10.07 -1.39 -6.18
N SER A 128 -11.19 -2.08 -6.39
CA SER A 128 -11.30 -3.23 -7.30
C SER A 128 -12.71 -3.35 -7.86
N VAL A 129 -12.82 -3.90 -9.07
CA VAL A 129 -14.10 -4.27 -9.70
C VAL A 129 -14.58 -5.68 -9.33
N HIS A 130 -13.74 -6.44 -8.61
CA HIS A 130 -14.05 -7.80 -8.20
C HIS A 130 -14.54 -7.81 -6.74
N ASP A 131 -15.72 -8.35 -6.49
CA ASP A 131 -16.43 -8.22 -5.20
C ASP A 131 -15.59 -8.53 -3.96
N GLY A 132 -14.91 -9.68 -3.91
CA GLY A 132 -14.09 -10.07 -2.75
C GLY A 132 -12.91 -9.13 -2.50
N PHE A 133 -12.31 -8.60 -3.57
CA PHE A 133 -11.22 -7.62 -3.50
C PHE A 133 -11.74 -6.23 -3.13
N PHE A 134 -12.89 -5.83 -3.68
CA PHE A 134 -13.57 -4.59 -3.34
C PHE A 134 -13.92 -4.54 -1.84
N GLN A 135 -14.51 -5.61 -1.30
CA GLN A 135 -14.82 -5.70 0.13
C GLN A 135 -13.58 -5.62 1.01
N ARG A 136 -12.44 -6.21 0.60
CA ARG A 136 -11.17 -6.07 1.33
C ARG A 136 -10.65 -4.62 1.28
N TRP A 137 -10.71 -3.97 0.11
CA TRP A 137 -10.37 -2.56 -0.03
C TRP A 137 -11.23 -1.65 0.85
N GLU A 138 -12.55 -1.80 0.78
CA GLU A 138 -13.51 -0.98 1.53
C GLU A 138 -13.32 -1.11 3.04
N ARG A 139 -13.12 -2.36 3.53
CA ARG A 139 -12.81 -2.60 4.95
C ARG A 139 -11.51 -1.92 5.38
N GLY A 140 -10.43 -2.09 4.62
CA GLY A 140 -9.13 -1.49 4.95
C GLY A 140 -9.18 0.04 4.94
N ILE A 141 -9.66 0.63 3.84
CA ILE A 141 -9.67 2.09 3.67
C ILE A 141 -10.64 2.79 4.63
N SER A 142 -11.80 2.20 4.93
CA SER A 142 -12.73 2.76 5.91
C SER A 142 -12.17 2.70 7.31
N SER A 143 -11.40 1.66 7.64
CA SER A 143 -10.67 1.57 8.91
C SER A 143 -9.57 2.61 9.01
N LEU A 144 -8.76 2.75 7.95
CA LEU A 144 -7.74 3.78 7.88
C LEU A 144 -8.32 5.19 7.99
N ALA A 145 -9.45 5.49 7.33
CA ALA A 145 -10.13 6.78 7.44
C ALA A 145 -10.50 7.14 8.89
N ARG A 146 -11.00 6.18 9.67
CA ARG A 146 -11.28 6.38 11.11
C ARG A 146 -10.01 6.67 11.90
N THR A 147 -8.92 5.97 11.60
CA THR A 147 -7.62 6.15 12.27
C THR A 147 -7.01 7.51 11.92
N VAL A 148 -7.04 7.91 10.64
CA VAL A 148 -6.59 9.23 10.17
C VAL A 148 -7.40 10.34 10.83
N GLN A 149 -8.73 10.21 10.91
CA GLN A 149 -9.58 11.18 11.62
C GLN A 149 -9.18 11.33 13.09
N ARG A 150 -8.85 10.23 13.76
CA ARG A 150 -8.40 10.27 15.16
C ARG A 150 -7.05 10.98 15.31
N VAL A 151 -6.10 10.71 14.41
CA VAL A 151 -4.76 11.31 14.42
C VAL A 151 -4.80 12.80 14.05
N SER A 152 -5.58 13.18 13.03
CA SER A 152 -5.64 14.55 12.52
C SER A 152 -6.65 15.44 13.26
N SER A 153 -7.64 14.85 13.92
CA SER A 153 -8.84 15.53 14.42
C SER A 153 -9.66 16.24 13.33
N ILE A 154 -9.45 15.90 12.05
CA ILE A 154 -10.20 16.42 10.90
C ILE A 154 -11.14 15.32 10.41
N ALA A 155 -12.37 15.69 10.07
CA ALA A 155 -13.33 14.76 9.46
C ALA A 155 -12.66 14.04 8.27
N THR A 156 -12.69 12.70 8.26
CA THR A 156 -12.03 11.93 7.21
C THR A 156 -13.01 10.94 6.60
N ASP A 157 -13.05 10.92 5.28
CA ASP A 157 -13.84 10.00 4.48
C ASP A 157 -12.92 9.33 3.44
N TYR A 158 -13.47 8.42 2.65
CA TYR A 158 -12.73 7.76 1.58
C TYR A 158 -13.52 7.70 0.28
N ALA A 159 -12.78 7.51 -0.80
CA ALA A 159 -13.29 7.21 -2.12
C ALA A 159 -12.37 6.19 -2.80
N LEU A 160 -12.92 5.47 -3.77
CA LEU A 160 -12.17 4.50 -4.57
C LEU A 160 -12.18 4.90 -6.04
N LEU A 161 -11.11 4.54 -6.74
CA LEU A 161 -11.06 4.68 -8.18
C LEU A 161 -11.89 3.58 -8.87
N ASN A 162 -12.06 2.43 -8.23
CA ASN A 162 -12.86 1.32 -8.74
C ASN A 162 -13.62 0.64 -7.58
N PRO A 163 -14.96 0.58 -7.62
CA PRO A 163 -15.84 1.39 -8.48
C PRO A 163 -15.55 2.89 -8.31
N GLU A 164 -15.79 3.68 -9.35
CA GLU A 164 -15.57 5.13 -9.33
C GLU A 164 -16.51 5.78 -8.30
N SER A 165 -15.92 6.50 -7.34
CA SER A 165 -16.68 7.29 -6.37
C SER A 165 -16.01 8.62 -6.01
N VAL A 166 -14.91 9.00 -6.69
CA VAL A 166 -14.05 10.10 -6.25
C VAL A 166 -14.72 11.45 -6.46
N TYR A 167 -15.30 11.68 -7.64
CA TYR A 167 -15.99 12.93 -7.95
C TYR A 167 -17.17 13.18 -6.99
N ASP A 168 -18.05 12.19 -6.84
CA ASP A 168 -19.27 12.31 -6.05
C ASP A 168 -18.96 12.59 -4.57
N LYS A 169 -17.92 11.96 -4.03
CA LYS A 169 -17.48 12.19 -2.65
C LYS A 169 -16.95 13.60 -2.42
N VAL A 170 -16.14 14.14 -3.34
CA VAL A 170 -15.68 15.53 -3.24
C VAL A 170 -16.85 16.50 -3.40
N ALA A 171 -17.73 16.27 -4.37
CA ALA A 171 -18.91 17.10 -4.59
C ALA A 171 -19.83 17.12 -3.36
N TYR A 172 -20.11 15.97 -2.75
CA TYR A 172 -20.88 15.86 -1.51
C TYR A 172 -20.29 16.71 -0.37
N TRP A 173 -19.00 16.54 -0.07
CA TRP A 173 -18.38 17.29 1.03
C TRP A 173 -18.31 18.79 0.76
N LYS A 174 -18.03 19.19 -0.48
CA LYS A 174 -17.93 20.61 -0.84
C LYS A 174 -19.28 21.29 -0.92
N GLN A 175 -20.24 20.70 -1.63
CA GLN A 175 -21.49 21.34 -2.02
C GLN A 175 -22.60 21.13 -1.00
N GLU A 176 -22.70 19.93 -0.42
CA GLU A 176 -23.78 19.61 0.53
C GLU A 176 -23.35 19.85 1.98
N ARG A 177 -22.08 19.59 2.32
CA ARG A 177 -21.57 19.77 3.69
C ARG A 177 -20.87 21.11 3.90
N GLY A 178 -20.47 21.81 2.84
CA GLY A 178 -19.80 23.10 2.92
C GLY A 178 -18.37 23.04 3.46
N HIS A 179 -17.71 21.88 3.32
CA HIS A 179 -16.32 21.65 3.75
C HIS A 179 -15.34 21.88 2.60
N ASP A 180 -14.14 22.35 2.94
CA ASP A 180 -13.00 22.30 2.01
C ASP A 180 -12.41 20.89 2.00
N VAL A 181 -12.17 20.33 0.81
CA VAL A 181 -11.70 18.95 0.66
C VAL A 181 -10.20 18.92 0.42
N ILE A 182 -9.47 18.17 1.25
CA ILE A 182 -8.07 17.83 1.08
C ILE A 182 -7.99 16.38 0.59
N VAL A 183 -7.55 16.18 -0.64
CA VAL A 183 -7.45 14.85 -1.25
C VAL A 183 -6.11 14.21 -0.90
N ALA A 184 -6.15 13.00 -0.36
CA ALA A 184 -4.97 12.23 0.05
C ALA A 184 -4.85 10.95 -0.80
N PRO A 185 -3.86 10.85 -1.71
CA PRO A 185 -3.72 9.66 -2.53
C PRO A 185 -3.07 8.52 -1.72
N LEU A 186 -3.75 7.38 -1.59
CA LEU A 186 -3.21 6.18 -0.95
C LEU A 186 -2.39 5.34 -1.93
N PHE A 187 -1.23 5.87 -2.32
CA PHE A 187 -0.29 5.23 -3.25
C PHE A 187 1.13 5.26 -2.67
N LEU A 188 1.89 4.19 -2.92
CA LEU A 188 3.25 4.07 -2.38
C LEU A 188 4.25 4.99 -3.10
N SER A 189 4.11 5.19 -4.40
CA SER A 189 5.00 6.06 -5.19
C SER A 189 4.19 6.91 -6.15
N SER A 190 4.77 8.03 -6.58
CA SER A 190 4.16 8.90 -7.59
C SER A 190 4.07 8.16 -8.92
N GLY A 191 3.03 8.45 -9.69
CA GLY A 191 2.85 7.82 -10.99
C GLY A 191 1.64 8.36 -11.73
N TYR A 192 1.20 7.60 -12.74
CA TYR A 192 0.07 7.96 -13.59
C TYR A 192 -1.21 8.24 -12.79
N PHE A 193 -1.48 7.44 -11.75
CA PHE A 193 -2.67 7.63 -10.91
C PHE A 193 -2.66 8.94 -10.13
N THR A 194 -1.56 9.25 -9.44
CA THR A 194 -1.46 10.47 -8.62
C THR A 194 -1.34 11.73 -9.48
N SER A 195 -0.61 11.66 -10.59
CA SER A 195 -0.37 12.85 -11.43
C SER A 195 -1.46 13.12 -12.48
N ARG A 196 -2.23 12.11 -12.91
CA ARG A 196 -3.19 12.23 -14.02
C ARG A 196 -4.59 11.77 -13.66
N VAL A 197 -4.73 10.54 -13.15
CA VAL A 197 -6.08 9.93 -12.97
C VAL A 197 -6.87 10.64 -11.90
N ILE A 198 -6.31 10.83 -10.70
CA ILE A 198 -7.01 11.51 -9.60
C ILE A 198 -7.34 12.97 -9.97
N PRO A 199 -6.37 13.80 -10.44
CA PRO A 199 -6.70 15.16 -10.88
C PRO A 199 -7.73 15.22 -12.01
N GLY A 200 -7.64 14.30 -12.98
CA GLY A 200 -8.55 14.22 -14.11
C GLY A 200 -9.99 13.89 -13.69
N ARG A 201 -10.16 12.97 -12.74
CA ARG A 201 -11.49 12.62 -12.18
C ARG A 201 -12.10 13.74 -11.34
N LEU A 202 -11.31 14.71 -10.91
CA LEU A 202 -11.72 15.86 -10.11
C LEU A 202 -11.79 17.16 -10.91
N GLN A 203 -11.73 17.09 -12.24
CA GLN A 203 -11.80 18.27 -13.09
C GLN A 203 -13.10 19.05 -12.86
N GLY A 204 -12.98 20.36 -12.64
CA GLY A 204 -14.13 21.24 -12.39
C GLY A 204 -14.57 21.35 -10.92
N LEU A 205 -13.93 20.61 -10.00
CA LEU A 205 -14.14 20.76 -8.56
C LEU A 205 -13.00 21.55 -7.91
N GLU A 206 -13.30 22.25 -6.82
CA GLU A 206 -12.30 22.87 -5.96
C GLU A 206 -11.86 21.90 -4.85
N TYR A 207 -10.56 21.67 -4.75
CA TYR A 207 -9.95 20.81 -3.74
C TYR A 207 -8.47 21.17 -3.54
N ARG A 208 -7.89 20.73 -2.42
CA ARG A 208 -6.44 20.80 -2.17
C ARG A 208 -5.81 19.43 -2.41
N TYR A 209 -4.69 19.39 -3.12
CA TYR A 209 -4.00 18.14 -3.47
C TYR A 209 -2.50 18.39 -3.69
N SER A 210 -1.65 17.70 -2.94
CA SER A 210 -0.20 17.72 -3.19
C SER A 210 0.22 16.67 -4.21
N GLY A 211 -0.55 15.58 -4.35
CA GLY A 211 -0.15 14.42 -5.15
C GLY A 211 0.95 13.58 -4.52
N ASP A 212 1.35 13.90 -3.29
CA ASP A 212 2.43 13.21 -2.61
C ASP A 212 2.02 11.78 -2.24
N PRO A 213 2.79 10.77 -2.67
CA PRO A 213 2.60 9.40 -2.25
C PRO A 213 3.17 9.19 -0.83
N LEU A 214 3.01 7.99 -0.29
CA LEU A 214 3.60 7.64 1.01
C LEU A 214 5.14 7.64 0.95
N LEU A 215 5.78 7.16 -0.12
CA LEU A 215 7.25 7.23 -0.21
C LEU A 215 7.78 8.59 -0.69
N PRO A 216 8.87 9.09 -0.10
CA PRO A 216 9.55 8.58 1.08
C PRO A 216 8.80 8.98 2.37
N HIS A 217 8.77 8.08 3.35
CA HIS A 217 8.38 8.39 4.72
C HIS A 217 9.11 7.48 5.72
N PRO A 218 9.68 8.01 6.83
CA PRO A 218 10.41 7.21 7.81
C PRO A 218 9.55 6.11 8.45
N LEU A 219 8.28 6.40 8.77
CA LEU A 219 7.36 5.40 9.33
C LEU A 219 7.11 4.21 8.39
N LEU A 220 7.31 4.34 7.08
CA LEU A 220 7.22 3.17 6.20
C LEU A 220 8.38 2.20 6.44
N THR A 221 9.59 2.72 6.69
CA THR A 221 10.72 1.87 7.07
C THR A 221 10.45 1.21 8.41
N SER A 222 9.93 1.94 9.40
CA SER A 222 9.52 1.37 10.69
C SER A 222 8.46 0.28 10.55
N TRP A 223 7.46 0.48 9.70
CA TRP A 223 6.45 -0.53 9.39
C TRP A 223 7.07 -1.79 8.76
N MET A 224 7.99 -1.63 7.80
CA MET A 224 8.70 -2.76 7.19
C MET A 224 9.55 -3.52 8.21
N ASP A 225 10.29 -2.82 9.08
CA ASP A 225 11.05 -3.45 10.17
C ASP A 225 10.09 -4.25 11.08
N GLY A 226 8.94 -3.68 11.46
CA GLY A 226 7.92 -4.39 12.23
C GLY A 226 7.43 -5.69 11.57
N GLN A 227 7.11 -5.63 10.27
CA GLN A 227 6.73 -6.81 9.49
C GLN A 227 7.82 -7.90 9.48
N ILE A 228 9.08 -7.51 9.34
CA ILE A 228 10.21 -8.45 9.33
C ILE A 228 10.39 -9.10 10.70
N HIS A 229 10.25 -8.34 11.79
CA HIS A 229 10.30 -8.88 13.15
C HIS A 229 9.18 -9.89 13.41
N GLU A 230 7.95 -9.58 12.99
CA GLU A 230 6.81 -10.51 13.10
C GLU A 230 7.02 -11.78 12.30
N LEU A 231 7.56 -11.66 11.08
CA LEU A 231 7.87 -12.80 10.21
C LEU A 231 8.94 -13.70 10.83
N LEU A 232 10.00 -13.10 11.40
CA LEU A 232 11.04 -13.85 12.10
C LEU A 232 10.50 -14.62 13.30
N GLN A 233 9.65 -14.00 14.11
CA GLN A 233 9.03 -14.66 15.26
C GLN A 233 8.10 -15.80 14.83
N ARG A 234 7.39 -15.66 13.70
CA ARG A 234 6.55 -16.73 13.15
C ARG A 234 7.38 -17.91 12.65
N MET A 235 8.44 -17.64 11.90
CA MET A 235 9.37 -18.66 11.41
C MET A 235 9.97 -19.46 12.57
N GLN A 236 10.48 -18.79 13.60
CA GLN A 236 11.11 -19.43 14.77
C GLN A 236 10.15 -20.30 15.61
N LYS A 237 8.84 -20.10 15.49
CA LYS A 237 7.83 -20.93 16.17
C LYS A 237 7.41 -22.16 15.37
N GLN A 238 7.76 -22.22 14.09
CA GLN A 238 7.43 -23.31 13.17
C GLN A 238 8.58 -24.31 12.99
N ASP A 239 9.78 -23.95 13.44
CA ASP A 239 10.94 -24.84 13.58
C ASP A 239 10.97 -25.54 14.94
#